data_AF-A0A928VAX2-F1
#
_entry.id   AF-A0A928VAX2-F1
#
_cell.length_a   1.000
_cell.length_b   1.000
_cell.length_c   1.000
_cell.angle_alpha   90.00
_cell.angle_beta   90.00
_cell.angle_gamma   90.00
#
_symmetry.space_group_name_H-M   'P 1'
#
loop_
_entity.id
_entity.type
_entity.pdbx_description
1 polymer ?
#
loop_
_entity_poly.entity_id
_entity_poly.type
_entity_poly.pdbx_seq_one_letter_code
_entity_poly.pdbx_strand_id
1 'polypeptide(L)'
;MNQESEFPFEKARRVTPEEKQKFRSAIADQFGIKLKKRGRPTKEEGEKYEPISIRLHPKVLAWAKAEANKRGIGYQTVINEVLLAQISQ
;
A
#
# COMPACT_ATOMS: atom_id res chain seq x y z
N MET A 1 10.70 -30.52 32.23
CA MET A 1 10.97 -29.24 31.55
C MET A 1 10.57 -28.14 32.52
N ASN A 2 11.53 -27.38 33.04
CA ASN A 2 11.20 -26.22 33.89
C ASN A 2 10.67 -25.11 32.98
N GLN A 3 9.37 -24.88 33.02
CA GLN A 3 8.78 -23.71 32.37
C GLN A 3 8.95 -22.54 33.34
N GLU A 4 9.80 -21.57 32.97
CA GLU A 4 9.84 -20.28 33.65
C GLU A 4 8.45 -19.64 33.55
N SER A 5 7.89 -19.18 34.67
CA SER A 5 6.53 -18.64 34.75
C SER A 5 6.37 -17.31 34.03
N GLU A 6 7.47 -16.59 33.80
CA GLU A 6 7.48 -15.26 33.18
C GLU A 6 8.59 -15.14 32.14
N PHE A 7 8.32 -14.37 31.08
CA PHE A 7 9.26 -14.16 29.99
C PHE A 7 10.43 -13.28 30.46
N PRO A 8 11.71 -13.70 30.27
CA PRO A 8 12.87 -12.94 30.73
C PRO A 8 13.16 -11.77 29.80
N PHE A 9 12.48 -10.63 30.02
CA PHE A 9 12.66 -9.40 29.24
C PHE A 9 14.09 -8.86 29.26
N GLU A 10 14.89 -9.16 30.29
CA GLU A 10 16.30 -8.79 30.37
C GLU A 10 17.14 -9.36 29.21
N LYS A 11 16.72 -10.50 28.65
CA LYS A 11 17.38 -11.14 27.50
C LYS A 11 16.79 -10.70 26.15
N ALA A 12 15.73 -9.88 26.17
CA ALA A 12 15.08 -9.44 24.94
C ALA A 12 15.95 -8.40 24.22
N ARG A 13 16.24 -8.65 22.94
CA ARG A 13 16.92 -7.68 22.08
C ARG A 13 16.17 -7.47 20.78
N ARG A 14 16.33 -6.28 20.19
CA ARG A 14 15.90 -6.04 18.82
C ARG A 14 16.80 -6.78 17.84
N VAL A 15 16.18 -7.47 16.91
CA VAL A 15 16.86 -8.13 15.78
C VAL A 15 17.35 -7.06 14.81
N THR A 16 18.61 -7.15 14.39
CA THR A 16 19.19 -6.22 13.41
C THR A 16 18.75 -6.59 11.98
N PRO A 17 18.84 -5.65 11.02
CA PRO A 17 18.51 -5.94 9.63
C PRO A 17 19.34 -7.08 9.03
N GLU A 18 20.61 -7.19 9.41
CA GLU A 18 21.54 -8.24 8.95
C GLU A 18 21.13 -9.62 9.45
N GLU A 19 20.80 -9.73 10.73
CA GLU A 19 20.31 -10.97 11.34
C GLU A 19 19.00 -11.40 10.71
N LYS A 20 18.11 -10.44 10.46
CA LYS A 20 16.85 -10.70 9.75
C LYS A 20 17.09 -11.26 8.34
N GLN A 21 18.14 -10.82 7.63
CA GLN A 21 18.51 -11.42 6.34
C GLN A 21 19.03 -12.85 6.51
N LYS A 22 19.90 -13.10 7.49
CA LYS A 22 20.40 -14.45 7.80
C LYS A 22 19.29 -15.43 8.17
N PHE A 23 18.29 -14.98 8.94
CA PHE A 23 17.13 -15.80 9.26
C PHE A 23 16.29 -16.12 8.02
N ARG A 24 16.14 -15.15 7.11
CA ARG A 24 15.41 -15.36 5.86
C ARG A 24 16.10 -16.36 4.94
N SER A 25 17.43 -16.31 4.83
CA SER A 25 18.19 -17.30 4.05
C SER A 25 18.08 -18.68 4.69
N ALA A 26 18.30 -18.79 6.01
CA ALA A 26 18.20 -20.07 6.71
C ALA A 26 16.81 -20.73 6.56
N ILE A 27 15.72 -19.96 6.63
CA ILE A 27 14.37 -20.48 6.40
C ILE A 27 14.19 -20.95 4.94
N ALA A 28 14.74 -20.21 3.98
CA ALA A 28 14.67 -20.58 2.58
C ALA A 28 15.44 -21.87 2.30
N ASP A 29 16.63 -22.03 2.88
CA ASP A 29 17.48 -23.20 2.71
C ASP A 29 16.89 -24.43 3.40
N GLN A 30 16.36 -24.28 4.62
CA GLN A 30 15.83 -25.38 5.41
C GLN A 30 14.49 -25.91 4.90
N PHE A 31 13.61 -25.03 4.42
CA PHE A 31 12.25 -25.40 4.02
C PHE A 31 12.02 -25.35 2.51
N GLY A 32 12.97 -24.81 1.73
CA GLY A 32 12.82 -24.62 0.29
C GLY A 32 11.77 -23.56 -0.09
N ILE A 33 11.34 -22.70 0.84
CA ILE A 33 10.25 -21.74 0.63
C ILE A 33 10.80 -20.31 0.52
N LYS A 34 10.46 -19.62 -0.57
CA LYS A 34 10.73 -18.19 -0.71
C LYS A 34 9.69 -17.38 0.09
N LEU A 35 10.15 -16.69 1.13
CA LEU A 35 9.30 -15.82 1.96
C LEU A 35 8.69 -14.69 1.10
N LYS A 36 7.37 -14.71 0.94
CA LYS A 36 6.63 -13.64 0.23
C LYS A 36 6.78 -12.30 0.95
N LYS A 37 6.90 -11.21 0.19
CA LYS A 37 6.88 -9.85 0.73
C LYS A 37 5.48 -9.61 1.31
N ARG A 38 5.39 -9.53 2.65
CA ARG A 38 4.13 -9.23 3.35
C ARG A 38 3.79 -7.75 3.22
N GLY A 39 2.51 -7.42 3.05
CA GLY A 39 1.99 -6.06 2.93
C GLY A 39 1.26 -5.81 1.61
N ARG A 40 0.72 -4.59 1.44
CA ARG A 40 0.12 -4.16 0.17
C ARG A 40 1.21 -4.12 -0.91
N PRO A 41 0.98 -4.69 -2.11
CA PRO A 41 1.88 -4.54 -3.23
C PRO A 41 2.19 -3.06 -3.50
N THR A 42 3.45 -2.77 -3.82
CA THR A 42 3.84 -1.43 -4.26
C THR A 42 3.19 -1.18 -5.61
N LYS A 43 2.47 -0.05 -5.76
CA LYS A 43 1.93 0.37 -7.05
C LYS A 43 3.06 0.66 -8.03
N GLU A 44 2.87 0.30 -9.30
CA GLU A 44 3.81 0.65 -10.37
C GLU A 44 3.88 2.17 -10.56
N GLU A 45 4.98 2.66 -11.13
CA GLU A 45 5.25 4.09 -11.24
C GLU A 45 4.19 4.83 -12.07
N GLY A 46 3.66 4.19 -13.12
CA GLY A 46 2.57 4.72 -13.96
C GLY A 46 1.17 4.68 -13.32
N GLU A 47 0.99 4.01 -12.18
CA GLU A 47 -0.30 3.92 -11.48
C GLU A 47 -0.42 4.92 -10.31
N LYS A 48 0.63 5.70 -10.07
CA LYS A 48 0.66 6.68 -8.99
C LYS A 48 0.09 7.99 -9.48
N TYR A 49 -1.00 8.42 -8.85
CA TYR A 49 -1.51 9.77 -9.02
C TYR A 49 -0.59 10.77 -8.34
N GLU A 50 -0.32 11.88 -9.01
CA GLU A 50 0.37 13.02 -8.42
C GLU A 50 -0.62 13.91 -7.65
N PRO A 51 -0.32 14.27 -6.39
CA PRO A 51 -1.19 15.13 -5.61
C PRO A 51 -1.06 16.58 -6.07
N ILE A 52 -2.04 17.05 -6.84
CA ILE A 52 -2.11 18.43 -7.33
C ILE A 52 -3.32 19.17 -6.76
N SER A 53 -3.21 20.49 -6.64
CA SER A 53 -4.32 21.37 -6.24
C SER A 53 -4.83 22.13 -7.46
N ILE A 54 -6.08 21.87 -7.86
CA ILE A 54 -6.76 22.53 -8.97
C ILE A 54 -8.02 23.21 -8.44
N ARG A 55 -8.23 24.47 -8.82
CA ARG A 55 -9.51 25.16 -8.57
C ARG A 55 -10.50 24.78 -9.66
N LEU A 56 -11.55 24.07 -9.29
CA LEU A 56 -12.65 23.70 -10.18
C LEU A 56 -13.88 24.58 -9.91
N HIS A 57 -14.65 24.85 -10.97
CA HIS A 57 -15.92 25.55 -10.81
C HIS A 57 -16.88 24.73 -9.93
N PRO A 58 -17.63 25.33 -8.98
CA PRO A 58 -18.48 24.59 -8.03
C PRO A 58 -19.49 23.63 -8.69
N LYS A 59 -20.04 24.02 -9.87
CA LYS A 59 -20.93 23.16 -10.67
C LYS A 59 -20.26 21.86 -11.14
N VAL A 60 -18.99 21.92 -11.52
CA VAL A 60 -18.21 20.73 -11.94
C VAL A 60 -18.01 19.80 -10.76
N LEU A 61 -17.70 20.35 -9.58
CA LEU A 61 -17.57 19.56 -8.36
C LEU A 61 -18.88 18.88 -7.96
N ALA A 62 -20.00 19.60 -8.04
CA ALA A 62 -21.33 19.05 -7.75
C ALA A 62 -21.68 17.91 -8.72
N TRP A 63 -21.45 18.10 -10.01
CA TRP A 63 -21.62 17.06 -11.02
C TRP A 63 -20.74 15.84 -10.75
N ALA A 64 -19.45 16.03 -10.51
CA ALA A 64 -18.51 14.94 -10.26
C ALA A 64 -18.90 14.11 -9.03
N LYS A 65 -19.38 14.75 -7.96
CA LYS A 65 -19.89 14.05 -6.77
C LYS A 65 -21.16 13.23 -7.08
N ALA A 66 -22.09 13.80 -7.84
CA ALA A 66 -23.32 13.09 -8.20
C ALA A 66 -23.02 11.86 -9.06
N GLU A 67 -22.12 11.99 -10.02
CA GLU A 67 -21.71 10.89 -10.91
C GLU A 67 -20.92 9.82 -10.16
N ALA A 68 -20.02 10.22 -9.26
CA ALA A 68 -19.25 9.32 -8.42
C ALA A 68 -20.15 8.46 -7.51
N ASN A 69 -21.20 9.05 -6.94
CA ASN A 69 -22.19 8.33 -6.13
C ASN A 69 -22.95 7.28 -6.93
N LYS A 70 -23.30 7.56 -8.19
CA LYS A 70 -23.97 6.58 -9.07
C LYS A 70 -23.08 5.38 -9.39
N ARG A 71 -21.77 5.60 -9.53
CA ARG A 71 -20.79 4.59 -9.91
C ARG A 71 -20.12 3.89 -8.73
N GLY A 72 -20.30 4.38 -7.50
CA GLY A 72 -19.63 3.86 -6.30
C GLY A 72 -18.11 4.11 -6.28
N ILE A 73 -17.63 5.15 -6.98
CA ILE A 73 -16.21 5.52 -7.06
C ILE A 73 -15.98 6.89 -6.40
N GLY A 74 -14.71 7.31 -6.27
CA GLY A 74 -14.39 8.66 -5.77
C GLY A 74 -14.60 9.73 -6.84
N TYR A 75 -15.04 10.93 -6.43
CA TYR A 75 -15.22 12.07 -7.37
C TYR A 75 -13.92 12.49 -8.06
N GLN A 76 -12.78 12.27 -7.42
CA GLN A 76 -11.45 12.49 -8.02
C GLN A 76 -11.21 11.56 -9.22
N THR A 77 -11.66 10.31 -9.12
CA THR A 77 -11.57 9.33 -10.22
C THR A 77 -12.40 9.78 -11.42
N VAL A 78 -13.62 10.26 -11.18
CA VAL A 78 -14.48 10.82 -12.25
C VAL A 78 -13.80 11.98 -12.95
N ILE A 79 -13.21 12.92 -12.18
CA ILE A 79 -12.49 14.06 -12.76
C ILE A 79 -11.31 13.59 -13.60
N ASN A 80 -10.52 12.63 -13.10
CA ASN A 80 -9.36 12.10 -13.83
C ASN A 80 -9.76 11.39 -15.12
N GLU A 81 -10.79 10.53 -15.10
CA GLU A 81 -11.31 9.85 -16.30
C GLU A 81 -11.73 10.84 -17.38
N VAL A 82 -12.43 11.90 -16.99
CA VAL A 82 -12.90 12.96 -17.91
C VAL A 82 -11.72 13.71 -18.52
N LEU A 83 -10.75 14.12 -17.71
CA LEU A 83 -9.55 14.81 -18.19
C LEU A 83 -8.71 13.91 -19.10
N LEU A 84 -8.58 12.62 -18.76
CA LEU A 84 -7.83 11.66 -19.55
C LEU A 84 -8.50 11.38 -20.91
N ALA A 85 -9.83 11.38 -20.96
CA ALA A 85 -10.58 11.27 -22.20
C ALA A 85 -10.37 12.46 -23.16
N GLN A 86 -10.01 13.65 -22.66
CA GLN A 86 -9.68 14.81 -23.51
C GLN A 86 -8.28 14.74 -24.11
N ILE A 87 -7.36 13.97 -23.50
CA ILE A 87 -5.97 13.81 -23.97
C ILE A 87 -5.86 12.61 -24.93
N SER A 88 -6.81 11.68 -24.85
CA SER A 88 -6.84 10.46 -25.67
C SER A 88 -7.57 10.65 -27.01
N GLN A 89 -8.00 11.88 -27.32
CA GLN A 89 -8.57 12.30 -28.61
C GLN A 89 -7.51 13.04 -29.42
#